data_AF-A0A3L7T1Q1-F1
#
_entry.id   AF-A0A3L7T1Q1-F1
#
_cell.length_a   1.000
_cell.length_b   1.000
_cell.length_c   1.000
_cell.angle_alpha   90.00
_cell.angle_beta   90.00
_cell.angle_gamma   90.00
#
_symmetry.space_group_name_H-M   'P 1'
#
loop_
_entity.id
_entity.type
_entity.pdbx_description
1 polymer ?
#
loop_
_entity_poly.entity_id
_entity_poly.type
_entity_poly.pdbx_seq_one_letter_code
_entity_poly.pdbx_strand_id
1 'polypeptide(L)'
;MPAAAIEQLPLVRLSDGGCAATLEIPKESACELVTEDALVGLVRERGVLIDRAVDAAIRALATRHASRVASSSADGETGPTIGIVARSVAALDGTAAFIEWNAPFAPDAGETDGDTHGNIDQYNRIKRTKIAAGDVLGILHPPGDGEDGHDVCGRILAARRGNKLLLQPTGSVQVEADGSIRALKDGVLSLARLKIAVLDSFEVVGAVDFSTGNIDFVGSVKVGDGVRDNFTLKATGDVHIRGLVEAADLIVGGDCVCERGVAARGIGHLLVDGSMKAAYLNGVRGRVRANVELDREMVGCELVVGGDLRVMRGSIVGGMLVVGGAVYADSIGTEGGAKTVLRLGSCPL
;
A
#
# COMPACT_ATOMS: atom_id res chain seq x y z
N MET A 1 71.23 -30.53 33.82
CA MET A 1 70.03 -29.89 34.39
C MET A 1 68.84 -30.34 33.57
N PRO A 2 67.92 -31.16 34.08
CA PRO A 2 66.70 -31.45 33.35
C PRO A 2 65.80 -30.21 33.41
N ALA A 3 65.37 -29.72 32.24
CA ALA A 3 64.36 -28.67 32.16
C ALA A 3 63.04 -29.25 32.68
N ALA A 4 62.50 -28.63 33.73
CA ALA A 4 61.20 -28.98 34.28
C ALA A 4 60.16 -28.93 33.16
N ALA A 5 59.51 -30.05 32.89
CA ALA A 5 58.32 -30.08 32.04
C ALA A 5 57.30 -29.16 32.70
N ILE A 6 57.02 -28.03 32.06
CA ILE A 6 56.03 -27.07 32.52
C ILE A 6 54.69 -27.76 32.30
N GLU A 7 54.09 -28.29 33.37
CA GLU A 7 52.73 -28.81 33.34
C GLU A 7 51.79 -27.71 32.83
N GLN A 8 51.24 -27.91 31.63
CA GLN A 8 50.28 -26.98 31.06
C GLN A 8 48.89 -27.33 31.57
N LEU A 9 48.27 -26.41 32.30
CA LEU A 9 46.90 -26.57 32.81
C LEU A 9 45.88 -26.48 31.65
N PRO A 10 44.73 -27.17 31.75
CA PRO A 10 43.65 -27.02 30.79
C PRO A 10 43.19 -25.55 30.74
N LEU A 11 43.02 -25.01 29.53
CA LEU A 11 42.62 -23.63 29.34
C LEU A 11 41.24 -23.57 28.72
N VAL A 12 40.33 -22.85 29.36
CA VAL A 12 39.04 -22.48 28.76
C VAL A 12 39.24 -21.15 28.03
N ARG A 13 39.10 -21.16 26.71
CA ARG A 13 39.02 -19.97 25.87
C ARG A 13 37.56 -19.59 25.66
N LEU A 14 37.21 -18.38 26.03
CA LEU A 14 35.95 -17.77 25.66
C LEU A 14 36.15 -17.09 24.29
N SER A 15 35.25 -17.36 23.35
CA SER A 15 35.19 -16.59 22.10
C SER A 15 34.89 -15.13 22.41
N ASP A 16 35.55 -14.20 21.72
CA ASP A 16 35.21 -12.78 21.78
C ASP A 16 33.72 -12.61 21.46
N GLY A 17 32.99 -11.99 22.38
CA GLY A 17 31.53 -11.80 22.31
C GLY A 17 30.68 -12.78 23.12
N GLY A 18 31.26 -13.78 23.81
CA GLY A 18 30.50 -14.68 24.70
C GLY A 18 29.64 -15.72 23.97
N CYS A 19 29.89 -15.94 22.67
CA CYS A 19 29.07 -16.82 21.83
C CYS A 19 29.36 -18.32 22.00
N ALA A 20 30.58 -18.66 22.42
CA ALA A 20 31.02 -20.04 22.64
C ALA A 20 32.14 -20.11 23.69
N ALA A 21 32.09 -21.15 24.54
CA ALA A 21 33.18 -21.52 25.43
C ALA A 21 33.87 -22.76 24.85
N THR A 22 35.18 -22.67 24.65
CA THR A 22 36.00 -23.74 24.11
C THR A 22 36.98 -24.20 25.19
N LEU A 23 36.95 -25.48 25.52
CA LEU A 23 37.91 -26.10 26.42
C LEU A 23 39.05 -26.69 25.59
N GLU A 24 40.26 -26.21 25.84
CA GLU A 24 41.50 -26.73 25.25
C GLU A 24 42.25 -27.53 26.32
N ILE A 25 42.47 -28.82 26.05
CA ILE A 25 43.28 -29.69 26.91
C ILE A 25 44.63 -29.93 26.20
N PRO A 26 45.74 -29.36 26.72
CA PRO A 26 47.10 -29.62 26.23
C PRO A 26 47.50 -31.09 26.41
N LYS A 27 48.43 -31.57 25.58
CA LYS A 27 48.93 -32.96 25.61
C LYS A 27 49.80 -33.26 26.84
N GLU A 28 50.40 -32.23 27.45
CA GLU A 28 51.32 -32.31 28.58
C GLU A 28 50.61 -32.18 29.94
N SER A 29 49.27 -32.12 29.95
CA SER A 29 48.48 -32.11 31.18
C SER A 29 48.46 -33.51 31.79
N ALA A 30 48.85 -33.64 33.06
CA ALA A 30 48.77 -34.92 33.76
C ALA A 30 47.32 -35.42 33.81
N CYS A 31 47.09 -36.71 33.53
CA CYS A 31 45.75 -37.32 33.59
C CYS A 31 45.08 -37.17 34.97
N GLU A 32 45.86 -36.94 36.03
CA GLU A 32 45.38 -36.66 37.39
C GLU A 32 44.67 -35.31 37.53
N LEU A 33 44.98 -34.34 36.67
CA LEU A 33 44.39 -32.99 36.66
C LEU A 33 43.16 -32.87 35.73
N VAL A 34 42.86 -33.91 34.95
CA VAL A 34 41.74 -33.96 33.99
C VAL A 34 40.60 -34.81 34.55
N THR A 35 40.15 -34.48 35.77
CA THR A 35 38.93 -35.05 36.37
C THR A 35 37.71 -34.23 35.98
N GLU A 36 36.52 -34.86 35.96
CA GLU A 36 35.24 -34.18 35.68
C GLU A 36 35.07 -32.95 36.58
N ASP A 37 35.40 -33.11 37.87
CA ASP A 37 35.34 -32.03 38.86
C ASP A 37 36.35 -30.89 38.61
N ALA A 38 37.56 -31.20 38.15
CA ALA A 38 38.58 -30.20 37.83
C ALA A 38 38.21 -29.39 36.58
N LEU A 39 37.65 -30.03 35.56
CA LEU A 39 37.18 -29.37 34.35
C LEU A 39 35.93 -28.53 34.61
N VAL A 40 34.99 -29.04 35.42
CA VAL A 40 33.81 -28.27 35.88
C VAL A 40 34.25 -27.07 36.72
N GLY A 41 35.26 -27.23 37.59
CA GLY A 41 35.86 -26.15 38.37
C GLY A 41 36.45 -25.03 37.50
N LEU A 42 37.22 -25.39 36.47
CA LEU A 42 37.82 -24.43 35.53
C LEU A 42 36.78 -23.68 34.68
N VAL A 43 35.72 -24.38 34.24
CA VAL A 43 34.61 -23.78 33.50
C VAL A 43 33.81 -22.82 34.38
N ARG A 44 33.61 -23.17 35.66
CA ARG A 44 32.94 -22.33 36.66
C ARG A 44 33.75 -21.10 37.05
N GLU A 45 35.07 -21.23 37.21
CA GLU A 45 35.97 -20.12 37.53
C GLU A 45 35.99 -19.07 36.41
N ARG A 46 35.78 -19.50 35.17
CA ARG A 46 35.65 -18.61 34.00
C ARG A 46 34.25 -18.03 33.80
N GLY A 47 33.31 -18.36 34.69
CA GLY A 47 31.97 -17.76 34.73
C GLY A 47 30.97 -18.31 33.72
N VAL A 48 31.24 -19.48 33.13
CA VAL A 48 30.30 -20.16 32.22
C VAL A 48 29.18 -20.83 33.03
N LEU A 49 27.94 -20.67 32.57
CA LEU A 49 26.78 -21.28 33.24
C LEU A 49 26.75 -22.78 32.95
N ILE A 50 26.84 -23.58 34.01
CA ILE A 50 26.83 -25.05 33.91
C ILE A 50 25.38 -25.52 33.88
N ASP A 51 24.91 -25.89 32.70
CA ASP A 51 23.65 -26.60 32.51
C ASP A 51 23.91 -28.09 32.20
N ARG A 52 22.88 -28.94 32.24
CA ARG A 52 23.00 -30.40 31.98
C ARG A 52 23.69 -30.72 30.64
N ALA A 53 23.53 -29.85 29.64
CA ALA A 53 24.18 -29.98 28.34
C ALA A 53 25.70 -29.71 28.40
N VAL A 54 26.13 -28.76 29.24
CA VAL A 54 27.54 -28.42 29.45
C VAL A 54 28.26 -29.55 30.21
N ASP A 55 27.62 -30.11 31.24
CA ASP A 55 28.14 -31.28 31.97
C ASP A 55 28.32 -32.50 31.05
N ALA A 56 27.35 -32.75 30.17
CA ALA A 56 27.46 -33.83 29.18
C ALA A 56 28.59 -33.59 28.18
N ALA A 57 28.81 -32.34 27.75
CA ALA A 57 29.90 -31.98 26.85
C ALA A 57 31.28 -32.11 27.51
N ILE A 58 31.40 -31.73 28.80
CA ILE A 58 32.63 -31.91 29.60
C ILE A 58 32.95 -33.40 29.76
N ARG A 59 31.96 -34.24 30.11
CA ARG A 59 32.13 -35.69 30.21
C ARG A 59 32.54 -36.33 28.88
N ALA A 60 31.92 -35.92 27.78
CA ALA A 60 32.28 -36.40 26.45
C ALA A 60 33.72 -36.02 26.08
N LEU A 61 34.18 -34.82 26.45
CA LEU A 61 35.55 -34.37 26.21
C LEU A 61 36.58 -35.09 27.09
N ALA A 62 36.27 -35.31 28.37
CA ALA A 62 37.11 -36.09 29.27
C ALA A 62 37.27 -37.53 28.77
N THR A 63 36.17 -38.16 28.32
CA THR A 63 36.19 -39.52 27.76
C THR A 63 36.99 -39.57 26.45
N ARG A 64 36.83 -38.57 25.56
CA ARG A 64 37.57 -38.46 24.29
C ARG A 64 39.07 -38.26 24.51
N HIS A 65 39.45 -37.51 25.55
CA HIS A 65 40.85 -37.32 25.92
C HIS A 65 41.44 -38.62 26.50
N ALA A 66 40.72 -39.28 27.42
CA ALA A 66 41.14 -40.56 28.00
C ALA A 66 41.32 -41.66 26.93
N SER A 67 40.39 -41.76 25.97
CA SER A 67 40.51 -42.72 24.87
C SER A 67 41.68 -42.41 23.92
N ARG A 68 42.02 -41.12 23.74
CA ARG A 68 43.11 -40.66 22.86
C ARG A 68 44.49 -40.84 23.50
N VAL A 69 44.59 -40.69 24.83
CA VAL A 69 45.79 -41.02 25.61
C VAL A 69 46.00 -42.55 25.63
N ALA A 70 44.92 -43.34 25.72
CA ALA A 70 45.01 -44.80 25.65
C ALA A 70 45.40 -45.34 24.26
N SER A 71 45.13 -44.60 23.18
CA SER A 71 45.39 -45.01 21.80
C SER A 71 46.66 -44.42 21.17
N SER A 72 47.57 -43.83 21.95
CA SER A 72 48.78 -43.19 21.41
C SER A 72 49.85 -44.22 21.00
N SER A 73 49.62 -44.89 19.89
CA SER A 73 50.67 -45.52 19.07
C SER A 73 50.68 -44.83 17.71
N ALA A 74 51.79 -44.11 17.46
CA ALA A 74 52.34 -43.66 16.17
C ALA A 74 51.40 -42.94 15.15
N ASP A 75 51.82 -41.71 14.83
CA ASP A 75 51.56 -40.98 13.58
C ASP A 75 50.14 -40.46 13.29
N GLY A 76 49.99 -39.13 13.41
CA GLY A 76 48.86 -38.38 12.85
C GLY A 76 48.42 -37.18 13.71
N GLU A 77 48.82 -35.98 13.29
CA GLU A 77 48.32 -34.65 13.73
C GLU A 77 48.27 -34.39 15.25
N THR A 78 49.40 -33.92 15.75
CA THR A 78 49.67 -33.53 17.15
C THR A 78 49.02 -32.18 17.49
N GLY A 79 47.69 -32.16 17.59
CA GLY A 79 46.94 -30.98 18.05
C GLY A 79 46.39 -31.13 19.48
N PRO A 80 46.18 -30.03 20.22
CA PRO A 80 45.43 -30.05 21.49
C PRO A 80 44.02 -30.62 21.30
N THR A 81 43.45 -31.23 22.35
CA THR A 81 42.03 -31.65 22.28
C THR A 81 41.18 -30.42 22.54
N ILE A 82 40.55 -29.92 21.48
CA ILE A 82 39.70 -28.74 21.51
C ILE A 82 38.24 -29.20 21.40
N GLY A 83 37.40 -28.73 22.32
CA GLY A 83 35.97 -28.99 22.31
C GLY A 83 35.16 -27.78 22.74
N ILE A 84 34.07 -27.52 22.01
CA ILE A 84 33.10 -26.50 22.40
C ILE A 84 32.24 -27.09 23.53
N VAL A 85 32.32 -26.49 24.72
CA VAL A 85 31.62 -26.95 25.92
C VAL A 85 30.29 -26.23 26.14
N ALA A 86 30.18 -24.99 25.66
CA ALA A 86 28.94 -24.23 25.72
C ALA A 86 28.76 -23.38 24.46
N ARG A 87 27.51 -23.23 24.00
CA ARG A 87 27.10 -22.32 22.94
C ARG A 87 26.04 -21.37 23.47
N SER A 88 26.13 -20.10 23.09
CA SER A 88 25.07 -19.12 23.36
C SER A 88 23.79 -19.46 22.61
N VAL A 89 22.66 -19.02 23.14
CA VAL A 89 21.38 -18.95 22.43
C VAL A 89 21.21 -17.52 21.95
N ALA A 90 21.16 -17.34 20.63
CA ALA A 90 20.99 -16.02 20.03
C ALA A 90 19.60 -15.45 20.35
N ALA A 91 19.53 -14.13 20.55
CA ALA A 91 18.26 -13.43 20.67
C ALA A 91 17.54 -13.41 19.33
N LEU A 92 16.22 -13.63 19.33
CA LEU A 92 15.37 -13.50 18.15
C LEU A 92 14.68 -12.14 18.18
N ASP A 93 15.07 -11.24 17.29
CA ASP A 93 14.44 -9.92 17.20
C ASP A 93 12.94 -10.06 16.83
N GLY A 94 12.11 -9.19 17.41
CA GLY A 94 10.68 -9.16 17.18
C GLY A 94 10.33 -8.70 15.76
N THR A 95 9.29 -9.30 15.17
CA THR A 95 8.79 -8.90 13.86
C THR A 95 8.18 -7.50 13.90
N ALA A 96 8.49 -6.66 12.90
CA ALA A 96 7.88 -5.35 12.77
C ALA A 96 6.37 -5.48 12.50
N ALA A 97 5.58 -4.52 12.99
CA ALA A 97 4.16 -4.45 12.65
C ALA A 97 3.97 -4.20 11.15
N PHE A 98 3.12 -4.99 10.49
CA PHE A 98 2.82 -4.86 9.07
C PHE A 98 1.32 -5.00 8.80
N ILE A 99 0.88 -4.48 7.66
CA ILE A 99 -0.51 -4.59 7.20
C ILE A 99 -0.57 -5.73 6.20
N GLU A 100 -1.37 -6.73 6.49
CA GLU A 100 -1.76 -7.74 5.53
C GLU A 100 -2.96 -7.21 4.73
N TRP A 101 -2.72 -6.80 3.48
CA TRP A 101 -3.77 -6.27 2.60
C TRP A 101 -4.58 -7.40 1.98
N ASN A 102 -5.91 -7.21 1.90
CA ASN A 102 -6.74 -8.10 1.11
C ASN A 102 -6.46 -7.90 -0.39
N ALA A 103 -6.44 -9.00 -1.15
CA ALA A 103 -6.00 -9.04 -2.55
C ALA A 103 -6.61 -8.01 -3.53
N PRO A 104 -7.85 -7.50 -3.39
CA PRO A 104 -8.32 -6.41 -4.25
C PRO A 104 -7.76 -5.03 -3.85
N PHE A 105 -7.41 -4.83 -2.57
CA PHE A 105 -7.04 -3.53 -1.98
C PHE A 105 -5.55 -3.36 -1.73
N ALA A 106 -4.73 -4.35 -2.09
CA ALA A 106 -3.29 -4.26 -2.00
C ALA A 106 -2.81 -3.06 -2.87
N PRO A 107 -2.15 -2.05 -2.28
CA PRO A 107 -1.54 -1.00 -3.09
C PRO A 107 -0.46 -1.67 -3.95
N ASP A 108 -0.54 -1.48 -5.28
CA ASP A 108 0.56 -1.87 -6.17
C ASP A 108 1.84 -1.22 -5.63
N ALA A 109 2.91 -2.00 -5.47
CA ALA A 109 4.21 -1.55 -4.96
C ALA A 109 4.97 -0.64 -5.97
N GLY A 110 4.24 0.19 -6.72
CA GLY A 110 4.72 0.93 -7.88
C GLY A 110 4.23 2.39 -7.89
N GLU A 111 4.54 3.14 -6.84
CA GLU A 111 4.88 4.56 -6.99
C GLU A 111 6.39 4.71 -6.79
N THR A 112 7.17 4.01 -7.62
CA THR A 112 8.54 4.43 -7.93
C THR A 112 8.46 5.33 -9.15
N ASP A 113 8.78 6.61 -8.93
CA ASP A 113 9.24 7.51 -9.98
C ASP A 113 10.21 6.77 -10.92
N GLY A 114 9.92 6.86 -12.22
CA GLY A 114 10.91 6.61 -13.25
C GLY A 114 10.94 5.19 -13.82
N ASP A 115 10.66 5.17 -15.12
CA ASP A 115 11.32 4.32 -16.10
C ASP A 115 10.85 2.86 -16.21
N THR A 116 10.09 2.58 -17.29
CA THR A 116 10.37 1.49 -18.24
C THR A 116 9.50 1.67 -19.47
N HIS A 117 10.13 1.64 -20.64
CA HIS A 117 9.51 1.58 -21.96
C HIS A 117 8.57 0.37 -22.11
N GLY A 118 7.32 0.51 -21.65
CA GLY A 118 6.18 -0.28 -22.09
C GLY A 118 5.31 0.57 -22.99
N ASN A 119 4.47 -0.04 -23.83
CA ASN A 119 3.41 0.68 -24.53
C ASN A 119 2.39 1.17 -23.48
N ILE A 120 2.70 2.29 -22.82
CA ILE A 120 1.86 2.89 -21.79
C ILE A 120 0.67 3.47 -22.52
N ASP A 121 -0.51 2.86 -22.35
CA ASP A 121 -1.76 3.52 -22.67
C ASP A 121 -1.81 4.82 -21.86
N GLN A 122 -1.39 5.92 -22.49
CA GLN A 122 -1.26 7.25 -21.87
C GLN A 122 -2.61 7.75 -21.32
N TYR A 123 -3.70 7.07 -21.67
CA TYR A 123 -5.05 7.29 -21.20
C TYR A 123 -5.36 6.66 -19.84
N ASN A 124 -4.61 5.67 -19.33
CA ASN A 124 -5.01 4.90 -18.14
C ASN A 124 -3.89 4.80 -17.08
N ARG A 125 -3.34 5.95 -16.67
CA ARG A 125 -2.16 6.02 -15.79
C ARG A 125 -2.38 5.61 -14.33
N ILE A 126 -3.61 5.49 -13.83
CA ILE A 126 -3.84 5.25 -12.40
C ILE A 126 -4.93 4.18 -12.21
N LYS A 127 -4.52 2.94 -11.93
CA LYS A 127 -5.43 1.90 -11.44
C LYS A 127 -5.82 2.26 -10.01
N ARG A 128 -7.02 2.81 -9.85
CA ARG A 128 -7.60 3.14 -8.54
C ARG A 128 -8.58 2.04 -8.15
N THR A 129 -8.26 1.29 -7.09
CA THR A 129 -9.16 0.27 -6.57
C THR A 129 -10.39 0.93 -5.94
N LYS A 130 -11.56 0.47 -6.37
CA LYS A 130 -12.88 0.87 -5.88
C LYS A 130 -13.13 0.17 -4.54
N ILE A 131 -13.49 0.93 -3.51
CA ILE A 131 -13.84 0.44 -2.17
C ILE A 131 -15.30 0.75 -1.88
N ALA A 132 -16.03 -0.20 -1.31
CA ALA A 132 -17.35 0.01 -0.76
C ALA A 132 -17.31 0.17 0.77
N ALA A 133 -18.31 0.87 1.31
CA ALA A 133 -18.52 0.99 2.74
C ALA A 133 -18.74 -0.39 3.36
N GLY A 134 -17.98 -0.71 4.40
CA GLY A 134 -18.00 -2.00 5.07
C GLY A 134 -16.94 -3.00 4.60
N ASP A 135 -16.23 -2.71 3.50
CA ASP A 135 -15.13 -3.56 3.02
C ASP A 135 -13.98 -3.61 4.03
N VAL A 136 -13.43 -4.82 4.19
CA VAL A 136 -12.22 -5.05 4.98
C VAL A 136 -11.01 -4.84 4.07
N LEU A 137 -10.23 -3.78 4.33
CA LEU A 137 -9.06 -3.38 3.55
C LEU A 137 -7.86 -4.28 3.83
N GLY A 138 -7.71 -4.70 5.10
CA GLY A 138 -6.61 -5.55 5.55
C GLY A 138 -6.60 -5.73 7.07
N ILE A 139 -5.58 -6.41 7.57
CA ILE A 139 -5.37 -6.71 8.98
C ILE A 139 -4.03 -6.11 9.43
N LEU A 140 -4.04 -5.32 10.50
CA LEU A 140 -2.85 -4.79 11.15
C LEU A 140 -2.30 -5.82 12.15
N HIS A 141 -1.13 -6.39 11.84
CA HIS A 141 -0.44 -7.27 12.77
C HIS A 141 0.41 -6.46 13.76
N PRO A 142 0.26 -6.66 15.09
CA PRO A 142 1.05 -5.96 16.10
C PRO A 142 2.53 -6.37 16.05
N PRO A 143 3.45 -5.54 16.58
CA PRO A 143 4.85 -5.91 16.62
C PRO A 143 5.09 -7.11 17.54
N GLY A 144 5.98 -8.01 17.13
CA GLY A 144 6.46 -9.09 17.97
C GLY A 144 7.39 -8.56 19.08
N ASP A 145 7.32 -9.18 20.25
CA ASP A 145 8.16 -8.78 21.39
C ASP A 145 9.62 -9.26 21.28
N GLY A 146 9.88 -10.23 20.40
CA GLY A 146 11.18 -10.90 20.30
C GLY A 146 11.40 -11.89 21.46
N GLU A 147 12.36 -12.79 21.31
CA GLU A 147 12.74 -13.75 22.35
C GLU A 147 14.18 -13.48 22.79
N ASP A 148 14.35 -13.18 24.08
CA ASP A 148 15.66 -12.92 24.66
C ASP A 148 16.55 -14.18 24.57
N GLY A 149 17.77 -13.99 24.09
CA GLY A 149 18.81 -15.01 24.09
C GLY A 149 19.60 -15.00 25.40
N HIS A 150 20.61 -15.87 25.48
CA HIS A 150 21.58 -15.84 26.57
C HIS A 150 22.98 -16.22 26.08
N ASP A 151 23.99 -15.53 26.60
CA ASP A 151 25.39 -15.87 26.37
C ASP A 151 25.81 -17.10 27.19
N VAL A 152 27.02 -17.61 26.93
CA VAL A 152 27.55 -18.78 27.67
C VAL A 152 27.78 -18.52 29.16
N CYS A 153 27.74 -17.28 29.60
CA CYS A 153 27.90 -16.86 31.00
C CYS A 153 26.55 -16.58 31.69
N GLY A 154 25.42 -16.86 31.01
CA GLY A 154 24.07 -16.62 31.53
C GLY A 154 23.62 -15.16 31.48
N ARG A 155 24.34 -14.28 30.78
CA ARG A 155 23.88 -12.90 30.54
C ARG A 155 22.82 -12.90 29.46
N ILE A 156 21.74 -12.18 29.73
CA ILE A 156 20.62 -12.03 28.80
C ILE A 156 21.09 -11.23 27.58
N LEU A 157 20.93 -11.81 26.39
CA LEU A 157 21.03 -11.10 25.11
C LEU A 157 19.64 -10.55 24.81
N ALA A 158 19.41 -9.27 25.11
CA ALA A 158 18.12 -8.65 24.94
C ALA A 158 17.71 -8.61 23.46
N ALA A 159 16.53 -9.16 23.15
CA ALA A 159 15.94 -9.05 21.82
C ALA A 159 15.43 -7.63 21.59
N ARG A 160 15.53 -7.15 20.34
CA ARG A 160 14.88 -5.90 19.96
C ARG A 160 13.41 -6.15 19.68
N ARG A 161 12.54 -5.43 20.39
CA ARG A 161 11.10 -5.39 20.07
C ARG A 161 10.90 -4.87 18.64
N GLY A 162 9.93 -5.45 17.94
CA GLY A 162 9.52 -4.99 16.63
C GLY A 162 9.04 -3.54 16.64
N ASN A 163 9.28 -2.82 15.55
CA ASN A 163 8.82 -1.43 15.42
C ASN A 163 7.28 -1.38 15.36
N LYS A 164 6.69 -0.44 16.11
CA LYS A 164 5.25 -0.15 16.06
C LYS A 164 4.90 0.59 14.77
N LEU A 165 3.85 0.14 14.10
CA LEU A 165 3.24 0.88 12.99
C LEU A 165 2.07 1.71 13.53
N LEU A 166 2.28 3.01 13.71
CA LEU A 166 1.22 3.95 14.08
C LEU A 166 0.47 4.38 12.83
N LEU A 167 -0.49 3.55 12.40
CA LEU A 167 -1.49 3.95 11.42
C LEU A 167 -2.31 5.11 11.96
N GLN A 168 -2.49 6.13 11.13
CA GLN A 168 -3.39 7.25 11.39
C GLN A 168 -4.63 7.06 10.51
N PRO A 169 -5.65 6.30 10.97
CA PRO A 169 -6.90 6.22 10.26
C PRO A 169 -7.57 7.60 10.25
N THR A 170 -7.96 8.04 9.06
CA THR A 170 -8.83 9.21 8.91
C THR A 170 -10.26 8.76 9.22
N GLY A 171 -11.19 9.67 9.56
CA GLY A 171 -12.59 9.35 9.87
C GLY A 171 -13.40 8.60 8.78
N SER A 172 -12.78 8.21 7.68
CA SER A 172 -13.32 7.33 6.62
C SER A 172 -12.93 5.85 6.81
N VAL A 173 -12.03 5.53 7.75
CA VAL A 173 -11.51 4.18 8.02
C VAL A 173 -11.55 3.91 9.52
N GLN A 174 -11.97 2.71 9.91
CA GLN A 174 -11.99 2.26 11.29
C GLN A 174 -11.03 1.09 11.46
N VAL A 175 -10.21 1.15 12.52
CA VAL A 175 -9.40 0.01 12.96
C VAL A 175 -10.13 -0.63 14.15
N GLU A 176 -10.53 -1.89 13.98
CA GLU A 176 -11.20 -2.69 15.00
C GLU A 176 -10.17 -3.24 16.02
N ALA A 177 -10.66 -3.74 17.17
CA ALA A 177 -9.81 -4.21 18.26
C ALA A 177 -9.00 -5.47 17.92
N ASP A 178 -9.45 -6.23 16.92
CA ASP A 178 -8.77 -7.40 16.36
C ASP A 178 -7.68 -7.04 15.34
N GLY A 179 -7.49 -5.75 15.02
CA GLY A 179 -6.57 -5.27 13.99
C GLY A 179 -7.20 -5.17 12.60
N SER A 180 -8.47 -5.52 12.41
CA SER A 180 -9.16 -5.40 11.13
C SER A 180 -9.36 -3.93 10.74
N ILE A 181 -8.98 -3.58 9.52
CA ILE A 181 -9.11 -2.23 8.95
C ILE A 181 -10.32 -2.22 8.02
N ARG A 182 -11.37 -1.47 8.39
CA ARG A 182 -12.63 -1.40 7.64
C ARG A 182 -12.89 -0.01 7.05
N ALA A 183 -13.38 0.04 5.82
CA ALA A 183 -13.86 1.27 5.20
C ALA A 183 -15.23 1.68 5.76
N LEU A 184 -15.42 2.96 6.10
CA LEU A 184 -16.69 3.49 6.57
C LEU A 184 -17.54 4.12 5.45
N LYS A 185 -16.95 4.34 4.27
CA LYS A 185 -17.58 4.99 3.12
C LYS A 185 -17.08 4.36 1.82
N ASP A 186 -17.85 4.57 0.75
CA ASP A 186 -17.44 4.25 -0.61
C ASP A 186 -16.37 5.24 -1.10
N GLY A 187 -15.45 4.79 -1.95
CA GLY A 187 -14.47 5.66 -2.56
C GLY A 187 -13.23 4.95 -3.07
N VAL A 188 -12.11 5.67 -3.05
CA VAL A 188 -10.79 5.16 -3.44
C VAL A 188 -9.83 5.17 -2.26
N LEU A 189 -9.01 4.11 -2.15
CA LEU A 189 -7.98 4.00 -1.13
C LEU A 189 -6.91 5.06 -1.36
N SER A 190 -6.60 5.84 -0.34
CA SER A 190 -5.45 6.72 -0.30
C SER A 190 -4.58 6.33 0.88
N LEU A 191 -3.34 5.91 0.58
CA LEU A 191 -2.32 5.62 1.57
C LEU A 191 -1.18 6.62 1.41
N ALA A 192 -1.12 7.61 2.29
CA ALA A 192 -0.06 8.62 2.29
C ALA A 192 0.80 8.46 3.55
N ARG A 193 1.99 7.87 3.38
CA ARG A 193 2.95 7.54 4.46
C ARG A 193 2.36 6.58 5.50
N LEU A 194 1.68 7.13 6.50
CA LEU A 194 1.03 6.42 7.61
C LEU A 194 -0.46 6.76 7.74
N LYS A 195 -0.97 7.64 6.87
CA LYS A 195 -2.38 8.03 6.84
C LYS A 195 -3.11 7.15 5.84
N ILE A 196 -4.12 6.45 6.35
CA ILE A 196 -5.04 5.68 5.53
C ILE A 196 -6.38 6.42 5.49
N ALA A 197 -6.89 6.64 4.28
CA ALA A 197 -8.16 7.31 4.05
C ALA A 197 -8.87 6.67 2.86
N VAL A 198 -10.20 6.70 2.90
CA VAL A 198 -11.05 6.47 1.72
C VAL A 198 -11.54 7.84 1.28
N LEU A 199 -11.23 8.20 0.03
CA LEU A 199 -11.61 9.46 -0.58
C LEU A 199 -12.90 9.26 -1.37
N ASP A 200 -13.94 10.02 -1.02
CA ASP A 200 -15.25 10.07 -1.70
C ASP A 200 -15.28 11.09 -2.84
N SER A 201 -14.25 11.93 -2.92
CA SER A 201 -14.11 12.97 -3.92
C SER A 201 -12.68 13.02 -4.47
N PHE A 202 -12.58 13.27 -5.78
CA PHE A 202 -11.31 13.41 -6.48
C PHE A 202 -11.19 14.79 -7.09
N GLU A 203 -10.13 15.52 -6.72
CA GLU A 203 -9.86 16.85 -7.24
C GLU A 203 -8.67 16.84 -8.20
N VAL A 204 -8.91 17.25 -9.44
CA VAL A 204 -7.90 17.52 -10.45
C VAL A 204 -7.62 19.01 -10.44
N VAL A 205 -6.42 19.41 -10.02
CA VAL A 205 -6.05 20.82 -9.92
C VAL A 205 -6.05 21.51 -11.31
N GLY A 206 -5.68 20.77 -12.36
CA GLY A 206 -5.60 21.25 -13.73
C GLY A 206 -6.73 20.76 -14.64
N ALA A 207 -6.39 20.58 -15.92
CA ALA A 207 -7.28 20.01 -16.92
C ALA A 207 -7.10 18.49 -17.01
N VAL A 208 -8.16 17.81 -17.45
CA VAL A 208 -8.08 16.40 -17.85
C VAL A 208 -7.48 16.37 -19.26
N ASP A 209 -6.19 16.02 -19.34
CA ASP A 209 -5.39 15.97 -20.55
C ASP A 209 -4.39 14.80 -20.49
N PHE A 210 -3.37 14.77 -21.37
CA PHE A 210 -2.35 13.72 -21.41
C PHE A 210 -1.54 13.56 -20.12
N SER A 211 -1.49 14.58 -19.26
CA SER A 211 -0.83 14.50 -17.96
C SER A 211 -1.67 13.74 -16.95
N THR A 212 -3.00 13.88 -17.02
CA THR A 212 -3.96 13.26 -16.09
C THR A 212 -4.46 11.90 -16.58
N GLY A 213 -4.71 11.77 -17.88
CA GLY A 213 -5.38 10.62 -18.48
C GLY A 213 -6.90 10.64 -18.30
N ASN A 214 -7.57 9.56 -18.70
CA ASN A 214 -9.00 9.37 -18.46
C ASN A 214 -9.27 9.18 -16.97
N ILE A 215 -10.46 9.58 -16.54
CA ILE A 215 -10.89 9.47 -15.15
C ILE A 215 -12.04 8.48 -15.09
N ASP A 216 -11.91 7.44 -14.27
CA ASP A 216 -12.99 6.55 -13.83
C ASP A 216 -12.96 6.51 -12.31
N PHE A 217 -13.84 7.29 -11.68
CA PHE A 217 -13.85 7.50 -10.24
C PHE A 217 -15.20 7.10 -9.62
N VAL A 218 -15.13 6.39 -8.50
CA VAL A 218 -16.32 6.07 -7.70
C VAL A 218 -16.44 7.12 -6.61
N GLY A 219 -17.38 8.04 -6.82
CA GLY A 219 -17.56 9.24 -6.02
C GLY A 219 -17.65 10.50 -6.88
N SER A 220 -17.48 11.65 -6.25
CA SER A 220 -17.60 12.96 -6.91
C SER A 220 -16.27 13.43 -7.48
N VAL A 221 -16.26 14.10 -8.63
CA VAL A 221 -15.04 14.61 -9.27
C VAL A 221 -15.10 16.13 -9.40
N LYS A 222 -14.03 16.81 -9.02
CA LYS A 222 -13.83 18.25 -9.21
C LYS A 222 -12.67 18.48 -10.16
N VAL A 223 -12.90 19.24 -11.22
CA VAL A 223 -11.88 19.63 -12.20
C VAL A 223 -11.67 21.14 -12.10
N GLY A 224 -10.45 21.53 -11.76
CA GLY A 224 -10.05 22.92 -11.55
C GLY A 224 -9.99 23.74 -12.83
N ASP A 225 -9.75 23.10 -13.97
CA ASP A 225 -9.86 23.67 -15.31
C ASP A 225 -10.87 22.87 -16.15
N GLY A 226 -10.52 22.45 -17.37
CA GLY A 226 -11.42 21.80 -18.32
C GLY A 226 -11.15 20.32 -18.56
N VAL A 227 -11.93 19.73 -19.46
CA VAL A 227 -11.68 18.39 -20.01
C VAL A 227 -11.35 18.55 -21.48
N ARG A 228 -10.18 18.06 -21.91
CA ARG A 228 -9.69 18.23 -23.29
C ARG A 228 -10.29 17.19 -24.23
N ASP A 229 -10.09 17.44 -25.53
CA ASP A 229 -10.57 16.61 -26.63
C ASP A 229 -10.19 15.14 -26.46
N ASN A 230 -11.17 14.25 -26.71
CA ASN A 230 -11.03 12.79 -26.70
C ASN A 230 -10.63 12.17 -25.34
N PHE A 231 -10.84 12.89 -24.23
CA PHE A 231 -10.75 12.31 -22.89
C PHE A 231 -12.12 11.87 -22.39
N THR A 232 -12.12 10.89 -21.49
CA THR A 232 -13.31 10.40 -20.82
C THR A 232 -13.24 10.69 -19.33
N LEU A 233 -14.30 11.29 -18.80
CA LEU A 233 -14.52 11.48 -17.37
C LEU A 233 -15.78 10.70 -16.96
N LYS A 234 -15.58 9.65 -16.17
CA LYS A 234 -16.63 8.85 -15.54
C LYS A 234 -16.61 9.05 -14.04
N ALA A 235 -17.75 9.42 -13.47
CA ALA A 235 -17.95 9.56 -12.04
C ALA A 235 -19.30 8.97 -11.65
N THR A 236 -19.34 8.20 -10.55
CA THR A 236 -20.63 7.70 -10.03
C THR A 236 -21.39 8.74 -9.20
N GLY A 237 -20.68 9.74 -8.66
CA GLY A 237 -21.26 10.86 -7.92
C GLY A 237 -21.38 12.13 -8.77
N ASP A 238 -21.28 13.27 -8.11
CA ASP A 238 -21.41 14.59 -8.74
C ASP A 238 -20.12 15.02 -9.44
N VAL A 239 -20.25 15.79 -10.52
CA VAL A 239 -19.11 16.33 -11.26
C VAL A 239 -19.16 17.85 -11.30
N HIS A 240 -18.07 18.50 -10.90
CA HIS A 240 -17.92 19.95 -10.95
C HIS A 240 -16.72 20.33 -11.80
N ILE A 241 -16.93 21.05 -12.90
CA ILE A 241 -15.90 21.44 -13.86
C ILE A 241 -15.90 22.97 -13.95
N ARG A 242 -14.78 23.60 -13.59
CA ARG A 242 -14.66 25.06 -13.65
C ARG A 242 -14.35 25.60 -15.05
N GLY A 243 -13.66 24.81 -15.86
CA GLY A 243 -13.22 25.16 -17.21
C GLY A 243 -14.19 24.70 -18.30
N LEU A 244 -13.68 24.68 -19.53
CA LEU A 244 -14.43 24.26 -20.73
C LEU A 244 -14.29 22.76 -20.93
N VAL A 245 -15.38 22.10 -21.31
CA VAL A 245 -15.34 20.71 -21.79
C VAL A 245 -15.29 20.73 -23.31
N GLU A 246 -14.24 20.17 -23.89
CA GLU A 246 -13.97 20.17 -25.33
C GLU A 246 -13.97 18.73 -25.84
N ALA A 247 -14.88 18.40 -26.79
CA ALA A 247 -14.97 17.10 -27.48
C ALA A 247 -14.66 15.85 -26.60
N ALA A 248 -15.22 15.80 -25.40
CA ALA A 248 -14.95 14.77 -24.40
C ALA A 248 -16.21 13.98 -24.03
N ASP A 249 -16.01 12.77 -23.52
CA ASP A 249 -17.08 11.92 -23.01
C ASP A 249 -17.25 12.13 -21.50
N LEU A 250 -18.42 12.62 -21.10
CA LEU A 250 -18.82 12.82 -19.71
C LEU A 250 -19.89 11.82 -19.32
N ILE A 251 -19.59 10.98 -18.33
CA ILE A 251 -20.53 10.00 -17.79
C ILE A 251 -20.63 10.25 -16.29
N VAL A 252 -21.77 10.79 -15.85
CA VAL A 252 -21.98 11.29 -14.49
C VAL A 252 -23.20 10.60 -13.88
N GLY A 253 -23.00 9.93 -12.75
CA GLY A 253 -24.06 9.25 -12.01
C GLY A 253 -24.92 10.19 -11.16
N GLY A 254 -24.36 11.32 -10.71
CA GLY A 254 -25.05 12.37 -9.96
C GLY A 254 -25.33 13.62 -10.80
N ASP A 255 -25.24 14.79 -10.16
CA ASP A 255 -25.40 16.09 -10.81
C ASP A 255 -24.11 16.54 -11.50
N CYS A 256 -24.23 17.25 -12.63
CA CYS A 256 -23.09 17.79 -13.39
C CYS A 256 -23.16 19.30 -13.47
N VAL A 257 -22.17 20.00 -12.91
CA VAL A 257 -22.04 21.45 -12.97
C VAL A 257 -20.80 21.83 -13.77
N CYS A 258 -21.01 22.46 -14.92
CA CYS A 258 -19.97 23.10 -15.71
C CYS A 258 -20.10 24.62 -15.54
N GLU A 259 -19.12 25.27 -14.90
CA GLU A 259 -19.18 26.74 -14.71
C GLU A 259 -19.06 27.49 -16.05
N ARG A 260 -18.39 26.89 -17.04
CA ARG A 260 -18.38 27.35 -18.42
C ARG A 260 -19.31 26.50 -19.28
N GLY A 261 -19.01 26.33 -20.56
CA GLY A 261 -19.84 25.56 -21.48
C GLY A 261 -19.32 24.16 -21.73
N VAL A 262 -20.04 23.45 -22.59
CA VAL A 262 -19.61 22.21 -23.20
C VAL A 262 -19.61 22.40 -24.71
N ALA A 263 -18.45 22.20 -25.34
CA ALA A 263 -18.24 22.34 -26.78
C ALA A 263 -17.75 21.00 -27.36
N ALA A 264 -18.70 20.12 -27.69
CA ALA A 264 -18.39 18.75 -28.08
C ALA A 264 -18.14 18.57 -29.59
N ARG A 265 -18.52 19.54 -30.43
CA ARG A 265 -18.34 19.53 -31.90
C ARG A 265 -18.89 18.25 -32.57
N GLY A 266 -19.88 17.60 -31.97
CA GLY A 266 -20.52 16.37 -32.45
C GLY A 266 -19.81 15.06 -32.09
N ILE A 267 -18.68 15.12 -31.39
CA ILE A 267 -17.83 13.95 -31.06
C ILE A 267 -18.03 13.51 -29.60
N GLY A 268 -18.18 14.45 -28.67
CA GLY A 268 -18.33 14.17 -27.24
C GLY A 268 -19.75 13.76 -26.83
N HIS A 269 -19.85 12.72 -26.00
CA HIS A 269 -21.10 12.26 -25.40
C HIS A 269 -21.26 12.81 -23.98
N LEU A 270 -22.47 13.23 -23.66
CA LEU A 270 -22.86 13.70 -22.34
C LEU A 270 -23.96 12.79 -21.78
N LEU A 271 -23.63 11.95 -20.81
CA LEU A 271 -24.57 11.10 -20.08
C LEU A 271 -24.60 11.55 -18.63
N VAL A 272 -25.69 12.18 -18.20
CA VAL A 272 -25.88 12.64 -16.82
C VAL A 272 -27.15 12.02 -16.25
N ASP A 273 -27.00 11.29 -15.16
CA ASP A 273 -28.09 10.59 -14.49
C ASP A 273 -28.85 11.49 -13.51
N GLY A 274 -28.24 12.58 -13.05
CA GLY A 274 -28.88 13.66 -12.31
C GLY A 274 -29.27 14.86 -13.18
N SER A 275 -29.14 16.06 -12.62
CA SER A 275 -29.36 17.34 -13.28
C SER A 275 -28.05 17.93 -13.83
N MET A 276 -28.15 18.74 -14.88
CA MET A 276 -27.00 19.44 -15.46
C MET A 276 -27.18 20.95 -15.38
N LYS A 277 -26.11 21.65 -14.95
CA LYS A 277 -25.98 23.09 -15.09
C LYS A 277 -24.77 23.44 -15.95
N ALA A 278 -24.95 24.29 -16.96
CA ALA A 278 -23.84 24.79 -17.78
C ALA A 278 -24.07 26.21 -18.28
N ALA A 279 -23.01 26.93 -18.64
CA ALA A 279 -23.16 28.25 -19.25
C ALA A 279 -23.75 28.18 -20.66
N TYR A 280 -23.37 27.18 -21.47
CA TYR A 280 -23.87 26.94 -22.82
C TYR A 280 -23.54 25.51 -23.27
N LEU A 281 -24.27 24.99 -24.26
CA LEU A 281 -23.93 23.73 -24.92
C LEU A 281 -23.79 23.95 -26.43
N ASN A 282 -22.74 23.40 -27.04
CA ASN A 282 -22.48 23.49 -28.47
C ASN A 282 -22.09 22.12 -29.04
N GLY A 283 -22.92 21.61 -29.97
CA GLY A 283 -22.65 20.37 -30.68
C GLY A 283 -22.60 19.15 -29.76
N VAL A 284 -23.36 19.16 -28.66
CA VAL A 284 -23.37 18.09 -27.65
C VAL A 284 -24.38 17.03 -28.03
N ARG A 285 -23.99 15.75 -27.89
CA ARG A 285 -24.88 14.61 -28.05
C ARG A 285 -25.02 13.87 -26.72
N GLY A 286 -26.23 13.46 -26.36
CA GLY A 286 -26.41 12.57 -25.22
C GLY A 286 -27.73 12.70 -24.50
N ARG A 287 -27.71 12.45 -23.19
CA ARG A 287 -28.90 12.45 -22.35
C ARG A 287 -28.66 12.99 -20.94
N VAL A 288 -29.67 13.66 -20.41
CA VAL A 288 -29.76 14.08 -19.02
C VAL A 288 -31.08 13.56 -18.45
N ARG A 289 -31.03 12.77 -17.37
CA ARG A 289 -32.23 12.12 -16.84
C ARG A 289 -33.14 13.07 -16.06
N ALA A 290 -32.58 14.06 -15.36
CA ALA A 290 -33.37 15.06 -14.64
C ALA A 290 -33.44 16.38 -15.44
N ASN A 291 -33.10 17.50 -14.81
CA ASN A 291 -33.28 18.84 -15.39
C ASN A 291 -31.99 19.36 -16.03
N VAL A 292 -32.13 20.24 -17.02
CA VAL A 292 -31.00 20.97 -17.63
C VAL A 292 -31.23 22.47 -17.45
N GLU A 293 -30.26 23.14 -16.83
CA GLU A 293 -30.25 24.59 -16.67
C GLU A 293 -29.05 25.19 -17.41
N LEU A 294 -29.35 26.09 -18.36
CA LEU A 294 -28.35 26.82 -19.14
C LEU A 294 -28.44 28.31 -18.88
N ASP A 295 -27.29 28.95 -18.66
CA ASP A 295 -27.25 30.40 -18.44
C ASP A 295 -27.40 31.18 -19.75
N ARG A 296 -26.78 30.72 -20.85
CA ARG A 296 -26.78 31.36 -22.18
C ARG A 296 -27.53 30.54 -23.21
N GLU A 297 -26.86 30.11 -24.28
CA GLU A 297 -27.46 29.55 -25.49
C GLU A 297 -27.17 28.06 -25.64
N MET A 298 -28.00 27.39 -26.44
CA MET A 298 -27.80 25.99 -26.83
C MET A 298 -27.76 25.88 -28.34
N VAL A 299 -26.67 25.37 -28.90
CA VAL A 299 -26.41 25.39 -30.34
C VAL A 299 -26.14 23.98 -30.88
N GLY A 300 -26.92 23.53 -31.86
CA GLY A 300 -26.64 22.32 -32.64
C GLY A 300 -26.55 21.04 -31.81
N CYS A 301 -27.34 20.94 -30.73
CA CYS A 301 -27.27 19.80 -29.81
C CYS A 301 -28.30 18.72 -30.16
N GLU A 302 -27.93 17.46 -29.94
CA GLU A 302 -28.82 16.31 -30.00
C GLU A 302 -28.97 15.73 -28.59
N LEU A 303 -29.95 16.23 -27.84
CA LEU A 303 -30.06 15.96 -26.40
C LEU A 303 -31.45 15.43 -26.02
N VAL A 304 -31.46 14.40 -25.19
CA VAL A 304 -32.67 13.89 -24.54
C VAL A 304 -32.68 14.30 -23.08
N VAL A 305 -33.69 15.04 -22.65
CA VAL A 305 -33.85 15.55 -21.29
C VAL A 305 -35.10 14.95 -20.66
N GLY A 306 -34.95 14.31 -19.50
CA GLY A 306 -36.07 13.64 -18.82
C GLY A 306 -37.01 14.60 -18.12
N GLY A 307 -36.46 15.63 -17.47
CA GLY A 307 -37.20 16.67 -16.77
C GLY A 307 -37.35 17.94 -17.61
N ASP A 308 -37.17 19.09 -16.96
CA ASP A 308 -37.30 20.41 -17.55
C ASP A 308 -36.00 20.88 -18.19
N LEU A 309 -36.11 21.60 -19.32
CA LEU A 309 -35.00 22.31 -19.95
C LEU A 309 -35.23 23.82 -19.80
N ARG A 310 -34.32 24.50 -19.09
CA ARG A 310 -34.38 25.95 -18.87
C ARG A 310 -33.15 26.63 -19.44
N VAL A 311 -33.39 27.61 -20.30
CA VAL A 311 -32.39 28.46 -20.94
C VAL A 311 -32.67 29.89 -20.52
N MET A 312 -31.85 30.42 -19.61
CA MET A 312 -32.16 31.66 -18.88
C MET A 312 -32.00 32.93 -19.72
N ARG A 313 -30.87 33.07 -20.42
CA ARG A 313 -30.51 34.27 -21.19
C ARG A 313 -29.95 33.90 -22.56
N GLY A 314 -30.72 33.15 -23.33
CA GLY A 314 -30.29 32.78 -24.68
C GLY A 314 -31.32 32.00 -25.48
N SER A 315 -30.87 31.60 -26.66
CA SER A 315 -31.69 30.97 -27.67
C SER A 315 -31.35 29.48 -27.81
N ILE A 316 -32.33 28.69 -28.21
CA ILE A 316 -32.12 27.32 -28.67
C ILE A 316 -31.98 27.34 -30.19
N VAL A 317 -30.79 27.04 -30.70
CA VAL A 317 -30.44 27.20 -32.12
C VAL A 317 -29.97 25.87 -32.71
N GLY A 318 -30.82 25.23 -33.50
CA GLY A 318 -30.47 24.04 -34.27
C GLY A 318 -30.34 22.76 -33.44
N GLY A 319 -30.45 21.63 -34.14
CA GLY A 319 -30.33 20.30 -33.54
C GLY A 319 -31.67 19.64 -33.26
N MET A 320 -31.64 18.54 -32.50
CA MET A 320 -32.79 17.72 -32.17
C MET A 320 -32.88 17.51 -30.67
N LEU A 321 -33.97 18.01 -30.08
CA LEU A 321 -34.16 18.02 -28.65
C LEU A 321 -35.43 17.27 -28.31
N VAL A 322 -35.32 16.40 -27.33
CA VAL A 322 -36.45 15.63 -26.81
C VAL A 322 -36.53 15.90 -25.33
N VAL A 323 -37.60 16.55 -24.88
CA VAL A 323 -37.77 16.98 -23.49
C VAL A 323 -39.03 16.34 -22.92
N GLY A 324 -38.89 15.66 -21.78
CA GLY A 324 -40.00 15.02 -21.08
C GLY A 324 -40.90 16.02 -20.34
N GLY A 325 -40.31 17.05 -19.75
CA GLY A 325 -41.01 18.11 -19.03
C GLY A 325 -41.27 19.37 -19.87
N ALA A 326 -41.10 20.53 -19.24
CA ALA A 326 -41.30 21.85 -19.84
C ALA A 326 -40.00 22.42 -20.43
N VAL A 327 -40.16 23.28 -21.44
CA VAL A 327 -39.05 24.04 -22.04
C VAL A 327 -39.27 25.53 -21.81
N TYR A 328 -38.28 26.16 -21.21
CA TYR A 328 -38.23 27.60 -20.98
C TYR A 328 -37.03 28.18 -21.74
N ALA A 329 -37.29 29.02 -22.74
CA ALA A 329 -36.26 29.71 -23.49
C ALA A 329 -36.78 31.07 -23.95
N ASP A 330 -35.89 32.05 -24.13
CA ASP A 330 -36.25 33.37 -24.63
C ASP A 330 -36.62 33.34 -26.11
N SER A 331 -35.84 32.60 -26.91
CA SER A 331 -36.10 32.38 -28.33
C SER A 331 -35.70 30.97 -28.77
N ILE A 332 -36.45 30.42 -29.72
CA ILE A 332 -36.18 29.11 -30.32
C ILE A 332 -36.04 29.32 -31.83
N GLY A 333 -34.87 28.95 -32.37
CA GLY A 333 -34.50 29.17 -33.76
C GLY A 333 -33.63 30.41 -33.96
N THR A 334 -33.27 30.63 -35.22
CA THR A 334 -32.43 31.74 -35.69
C THR A 334 -32.86 32.10 -37.11
N GLU A 335 -32.73 33.37 -37.47
CA GLU A 335 -32.96 33.86 -38.84
C GLU A 335 -32.04 33.18 -39.86
N GLY A 336 -30.89 32.63 -39.42
CA GLY A 336 -29.95 31.89 -40.25
C GLY A 336 -30.46 30.53 -40.76
N GLY A 337 -31.68 30.13 -40.42
CA GLY A 337 -32.34 28.95 -41.00
C GLY A 337 -31.85 27.60 -40.45
N ALA A 338 -31.17 27.58 -39.30
CA ALA A 338 -30.75 26.33 -38.67
C ALA A 338 -31.98 25.52 -38.24
N LYS A 339 -32.15 24.33 -38.83
CA LYS A 339 -33.27 23.43 -38.51
C LYS A 339 -33.22 23.03 -37.03
N THR A 340 -34.23 23.46 -36.29
CA THR A 340 -34.40 23.18 -34.86
C THR A 340 -35.61 22.29 -34.68
N VAL A 341 -35.43 21.09 -34.15
CA VAL A 341 -36.52 20.14 -33.89
C VAL A 341 -36.64 19.97 -32.38
N LEU A 342 -37.77 20.41 -31.82
CA LEU A 342 -38.10 20.24 -30.41
C LEU A 342 -39.29 19.30 -30.28
N ARG A 343 -39.15 18.23 -29.51
CA ARG A 343 -40.21 17.28 -29.18
C ARG A 343 -40.47 17.33 -27.68
N LEU A 344 -41.72 17.59 -27.30
CA LEU A 344 -42.15 17.69 -25.91
C LEU A 344 -43.04 16.49 -25.54
N GLY A 345 -42.92 16.01 -24.30
CA GLY A 345 -43.83 15.02 -23.70
C GLY A 345 -43.60 13.56 -24.11
N SER A 346 -42.65 13.28 -25.00
CA SER A 346 -42.26 11.91 -25.37
C SER A 346 -40.78 11.71 -25.05
N CYS A 347 -40.44 11.16 -23.89
CA CYS A 347 -39.04 10.97 -23.48
C CYS A 347 -38.63 9.48 -23.48
N PRO A 348 -37.77 9.02 -24.42
CA PRO A 348 -37.37 7.62 -24.54
C PRO A 348 -36.13 7.27 -23.67
N LEU A 349 -36.06 7.76 -22.42
CA LEU A 349 -34.89 7.60 -21.54
C LEU A 349 -34.82 6.28 -20.78
#